data_AF-A0A969NBN1-F1
#
_entry.id   AF-A0A969NBN1-F1
#
_cell.length_a   1.000
_cell.length_b   1.000
_cell.length_c   1.000
_cell.angle_alpha   90.00
_cell.angle_beta   90.00
_cell.angle_gamma   90.00
#
_symmetry.space_group_name_H-M   'P 1'
#
loop_
_entity.id
_entity.type
_entity.pdbx_description
1 polymer ?
#
loop_
_entity_poly.entity_id
_entity_poly.type
_entity_poly.pdbx_seq_one_letter_code
_entity_poly.pdbx_strand_id
1 'polypeptide(L)'
;MKCVCLLTKLAVSVYKRRDYPEVSYGVVHGFIEGLMGVSVDFDNNQISLKPNLTKATEWAQLENLMVLSTLVSIKHEGTNSIAIENKGKVNIKVKFCFDDKYNQIIVDGNEVPTTNDLNDRILYCIVDCESGAKLHAVAN
;
A
#
# COMPACT_ATOMS: atom_id res chain seq x y z
N MET A 1 8.05 4.74 -13.61
CA MET A 1 6.97 3.94 -14.25
C MET A 1 7.41 3.21 -15.54
N LYS A 2 8.65 2.70 -15.66
CA LYS A 2 9.10 1.92 -16.85
C LYS A 2 8.95 0.39 -16.67
N CYS A 3 8.89 -0.12 -15.43
CA CYS A 3 8.84 -1.58 -15.18
C CYS A 3 7.49 -2.25 -15.51
N VAL A 4 6.36 -1.61 -15.22
CA VAL A 4 5.03 -2.24 -15.40
C VAL A 4 4.73 -2.56 -16.87
N CYS A 5 5.17 -1.71 -17.81
CA CYS A 5 4.95 -1.88 -19.24
C CYS A 5 5.77 -3.05 -19.85
N LEU A 6 6.85 -3.47 -19.19
CA LEU A 6 7.66 -4.60 -19.65
C LEU A 6 7.04 -5.96 -19.26
N LEU A 7 6.49 -6.04 -18.04
CA LEU A 7 5.84 -7.25 -17.52
C LEU A 7 4.52 -7.57 -18.23
N THR A 8 3.73 -6.56 -18.60
CA THR A 8 2.54 -6.78 -19.42
C THR A 8 2.90 -7.36 -20.78
N LYS A 9 3.99 -6.90 -21.41
CA LYS A 9 4.45 -7.45 -22.70
C LYS A 9 4.92 -8.90 -22.59
N LEU A 10 5.58 -9.27 -21.49
CA LEU A 10 6.07 -10.63 -21.26
C LEU A 10 4.95 -11.61 -20.84
N ALA A 11 3.86 -11.11 -20.25
CA ALA A 11 2.69 -11.90 -19.86
C ALA A 11 1.74 -12.22 -21.04
N VAL A 12 1.85 -11.51 -22.17
CA VAL A 12 1.06 -11.78 -23.38
C VAL A 12 1.52 -13.06 -24.06
N SER A 13 0.56 -13.88 -24.52
CA SER A 13 0.72 -15.27 -25.01
C SER A 13 1.72 -15.49 -26.14
N VAL A 14 2.18 -14.42 -26.80
CA VAL A 14 3.08 -14.47 -27.96
C VAL A 14 4.54 -14.74 -27.55
N TYR A 15 4.89 -14.64 -26.25
CA TYR A 15 6.27 -14.75 -25.79
C TYR A 15 6.61 -16.08 -25.10
N LYS A 16 7.65 -16.76 -25.62
CA LYS A 16 8.20 -18.04 -25.15
C LYS A 16 8.67 -18.06 -23.68
N ARG A 17 8.85 -16.89 -23.06
CA ARG A 17 9.33 -16.75 -21.67
C ARG A 17 8.22 -16.56 -20.64
N ARG A 18 6.94 -16.60 -21.04
CA ARG A 18 5.81 -16.46 -20.12
C ARG A 18 5.80 -17.53 -19.01
N ASP A 19 6.26 -18.74 -19.34
CA ASP A 19 6.23 -19.87 -18.41
C ASP A 19 7.34 -19.77 -17.33
N TYR A 20 8.15 -18.72 -17.39
CA TYR A 20 9.16 -18.46 -16.38
C TYR A 20 8.51 -17.90 -15.10
N PRO A 21 8.81 -18.47 -13.92
CA PRO A 21 8.12 -18.11 -12.68
C PRO A 21 8.27 -16.64 -12.34
N GLU A 22 9.43 -16.02 -12.63
CA GLU A 22 9.68 -14.60 -12.35
C GLU A 22 8.73 -13.66 -13.09
N VAL A 23 8.16 -14.07 -14.22
CA VAL A 23 7.20 -13.24 -14.95
C VAL A 23 5.89 -13.16 -14.16
N SER A 24 5.40 -14.30 -13.66
CA SER A 24 4.18 -14.35 -12.85
C SER A 24 4.37 -13.69 -11.49
N TYR A 25 5.50 -13.94 -10.82
CA TYR A 25 5.83 -13.28 -9.55
C TYR A 25 6.04 -11.78 -9.72
N GLY A 26 6.64 -11.33 -10.83
CA GLY A 26 6.79 -9.91 -11.14
C GLY A 26 5.45 -9.20 -11.30
N VAL A 27 4.45 -9.86 -11.89
CA VAL A 27 3.09 -9.30 -12.00
C VAL A 27 2.43 -9.17 -10.62
N VAL A 28 2.51 -10.20 -9.77
CA VAL A 28 1.98 -10.14 -8.39
C VAL A 28 2.65 -9.03 -7.59
N HIS A 29 3.97 -8.94 -7.66
CA HIS A 29 4.74 -7.87 -7.04
C HIS A 29 4.33 -6.48 -7.57
N GLY A 30 4.08 -6.35 -8.87
CA GLY A 30 3.55 -5.13 -9.47
C GLY A 30 2.16 -4.72 -8.95
N PHE A 31 1.31 -5.67 -8.58
CA PHE A 31 0.05 -5.34 -7.89
C PHE A 31 0.26 -4.89 -6.45
N ILE A 32 1.18 -5.53 -5.71
CA ILE A 32 1.42 -5.22 -4.30
C ILE A 32 2.15 -3.87 -4.13
N GLU A 33 3.29 -3.68 -4.80
CA GLU A 33 4.08 -2.45 -4.66
C GLU A 33 3.61 -1.35 -5.61
N GLY A 34 3.11 -1.72 -6.79
CA GLY A 34 2.68 -0.75 -7.80
C GLY A 34 1.27 -0.25 -7.51
N LEU A 35 0.26 -1.12 -7.61
CA LEU A 35 -1.14 -0.73 -7.48
C LEU A 35 -1.54 -0.41 -6.03
N MET A 36 -1.23 -1.33 -5.10
CA MET A 36 -1.54 -1.15 -3.68
C MET A 36 -0.56 -0.19 -2.99
N GLY A 37 0.60 0.07 -3.58
CA GLY A 37 1.61 1.00 -3.05
C GLY A 37 2.11 0.64 -1.67
N VAL A 38 2.30 -0.66 -1.42
CA VAL A 38 2.88 -1.17 -0.18
C VAL A 38 4.39 -1.08 -0.26
N SER A 39 5.01 -0.46 0.74
CA SER A 39 6.46 -0.45 0.91
C SER A 39 6.82 -0.74 2.37
N VAL A 40 7.97 -1.34 2.62
CA VAL A 40 8.37 -1.81 3.95
C VAL A 40 9.68 -1.16 4.36
N ASP A 41 9.69 -0.63 5.57
CA ASP A 41 10.88 -0.15 6.25
C ASP A 41 11.16 -1.10 7.43
N PHE A 42 12.13 -1.99 7.22
CA PHE A 42 12.48 -3.04 8.18
C PHE A 42 13.14 -2.47 9.44
N ASP A 43 13.97 -1.42 9.31
CA ASP A 43 14.71 -0.84 10.43
C ASP A 43 13.77 -0.15 11.42
N ASN A 44 12.69 0.45 10.90
CA ASN A 44 11.66 1.11 11.71
C ASN A 44 10.45 0.23 12.04
N ASN A 45 10.44 -1.05 11.65
CA ASN A 45 9.30 -1.96 11.78
C ASN A 45 7.99 -1.33 11.28
N GLN A 46 8.06 -0.73 10.09
CA GLN A 46 7.01 0.13 9.54
C GLN A 46 6.58 -0.31 8.14
N ILE A 47 5.28 -0.26 7.89
CA ILE A 47 4.69 -0.43 6.56
C ILE A 47 4.20 0.92 6.08
N SER A 48 4.58 1.30 4.87
CA SER A 48 4.08 2.49 4.19
C SER A 48 3.02 2.10 3.16
N LEU A 49 1.89 2.81 3.17
CA LEU A 49 0.76 2.57 2.29
C LEU A 49 0.45 3.83 1.49
N LYS A 50 0.54 3.76 0.17
CA LYS A 50 0.12 4.84 -0.73
C LYS A 50 -0.82 4.30 -1.82
N PRO A 51 -2.11 4.65 -1.86
CA PRO A 51 -3.02 4.15 -2.88
C PRO A 51 -2.66 4.74 -4.24
N ASN A 52 -2.22 3.89 -5.17
CA ASN A 52 -1.91 4.28 -6.56
C ASN A 52 -3.05 3.90 -7.52
N LEU A 53 -4.29 3.94 -7.02
CA LEU A 53 -5.47 3.62 -7.82
C LEU A 53 -5.72 4.69 -8.88
N THR A 54 -6.20 4.26 -10.04
CA THR A 54 -6.69 5.19 -11.07
C THR A 54 -8.09 5.67 -10.69
N LYS A 55 -8.54 6.79 -11.26
CA LYS A 55 -9.93 7.27 -11.07
C LYS A 55 -11.00 6.27 -11.54
N ALA A 56 -10.63 5.31 -12.39
CA ALA A 56 -11.53 4.26 -12.86
C ALA A 56 -11.61 3.06 -11.89
N THR A 57 -10.73 3.00 -10.89
CA THR A 57 -10.66 1.91 -9.90
C THR A 57 -11.18 2.42 -8.57
N GLU A 58 -12.43 2.08 -8.25
CA GLU A 58 -13.09 2.57 -7.03
C GLU A 58 -12.48 2.00 -5.76
N TRP A 59 -12.00 0.75 -5.78
CA TRP A 59 -11.42 0.11 -4.62
C TRP A 59 -10.44 -0.99 -5.02
N ALA A 60 -9.55 -1.35 -4.10
CA ALA A 60 -8.69 -2.52 -4.23
C ALA A 60 -8.41 -3.09 -2.83
N GLN A 61 -8.25 -4.42 -2.74
CA GLN A 61 -8.02 -5.09 -1.47
C GLN A 61 -6.95 -6.16 -1.62
N LEU A 62 -6.05 -6.20 -0.64
CA LEU A 62 -5.01 -7.20 -0.49
C LEU A 62 -5.20 -7.89 0.86
N GLU A 63 -5.40 -9.19 0.86
CA GLU A 63 -5.59 -9.97 2.08
C GLU A 63 -4.41 -10.90 2.33
N ASN A 64 -4.16 -11.17 3.61
CA ASN A 64 -3.20 -12.17 4.08
C ASN A 64 -1.77 -11.93 3.56
N LEU A 65 -1.36 -10.65 3.49
CA LEU A 65 0.02 -10.30 3.16
C LEU A 65 0.91 -10.56 4.37
N MET A 66 1.90 -11.43 4.20
CA MET A 66 2.92 -11.67 5.22
C MET A 66 4.05 -10.65 5.09
N VAL A 67 4.29 -9.87 6.13
CA VAL A 67 5.26 -8.75 6.13
C VAL A 67 5.68 -8.46 7.57
N LEU A 68 6.96 -8.12 7.82
CA LEU A 68 7.50 -7.83 9.16
C LEU A 68 7.16 -8.91 10.21
N SER A 69 7.15 -10.18 9.81
CA SER A 69 6.74 -11.32 10.67
C SER A 69 5.30 -11.24 11.20
N THR A 70 4.44 -10.45 10.55
CA THR A 70 3.00 -10.36 10.82
C THR A 70 2.18 -10.63 9.56
N LEU A 71 0.87 -10.74 9.72
CA LEU A 71 -0.10 -10.93 8.65
C LEU A 71 -1.01 -9.70 8.59
N VAL A 72 -1.05 -9.01 7.46
CA VAL A 72 -1.87 -7.80 7.29
C VAL A 72 -2.86 -7.95 6.15
N SER A 73 -4.00 -7.27 6.27
CA SER A 73 -4.95 -7.05 5.18
C SER A 73 -5.12 -5.56 4.96
N ILE A 74 -5.11 -5.11 3.71
CA ILE A 74 -5.14 -3.70 3.33
C ILE A 74 -6.27 -3.51 2.33
N LYS A 75 -7.08 -2.48 2.51
CA LYS A 75 -8.13 -2.08 1.58
C LYS A 75 -7.99 -0.60 1.26
N HIS A 76 -8.00 -0.27 -0.02
CA HIS A 76 -8.07 1.09 -0.52
C HIS A 76 -9.46 1.36 -1.07
N GLU A 77 -10.02 2.52 -0.75
CA GLU A 77 -11.22 3.07 -1.38
C GLU A 77 -10.81 4.39 -2.04
N GLY A 78 -10.75 4.39 -3.37
CA GLY A 78 -10.21 5.48 -4.17
C GLY A 78 -8.75 5.80 -3.85
N THR A 79 -8.43 7.10 -3.81
CA THR A 79 -7.06 7.61 -3.54
C THR A 79 -6.95 8.35 -2.22
N ASN A 80 -8.01 8.29 -1.39
CA ASN A 80 -8.12 9.06 -0.15
C ASN A 80 -8.52 8.23 1.07
N SER A 81 -8.76 6.93 0.93
CA SER A 81 -9.14 6.05 2.04
C SER A 81 -8.31 4.77 2.03
N ILE A 82 -7.72 4.45 3.18
CA ILE A 82 -6.88 3.27 3.41
C ILE A 82 -7.36 2.63 4.71
N ALA A 83 -7.73 1.36 4.67
CA ALA A 83 -7.94 0.54 5.84
C ALA A 83 -6.84 -0.53 5.92
N ILE A 84 -6.30 -0.77 7.11
CA ILE A 84 -5.39 -1.87 7.39
C ILE A 84 -5.88 -2.64 8.62
N GLU A 85 -5.76 -3.95 8.55
CA GLU A 85 -6.03 -4.87 9.65
C GLU A 85 -4.77 -5.70 9.90
N ASN A 86 -4.24 -5.63 11.12
CA ASN A 86 -3.15 -6.47 11.56
C ASN A 86 -3.72 -7.78 12.14
N LYS A 87 -3.73 -8.84 11.33
CA LYS A 87 -4.23 -10.17 11.71
C LYS A 87 -3.17 -11.03 12.41
N GLY A 88 -1.92 -10.58 12.46
CA GLY A 88 -0.83 -11.31 13.10
C GLY A 88 -0.64 -10.94 14.57
N LYS A 89 0.48 -11.43 15.13
CA LYS A 89 0.81 -11.34 16.57
C LYS A 89 1.83 -10.25 16.92
N VAL A 90 2.37 -9.57 15.91
CA VAL A 90 3.45 -8.59 16.08
C VAL A 90 2.89 -7.20 15.79
N ASN A 91 3.20 -6.25 16.67
CA ASN A 91 2.83 -4.85 16.49
C ASN A 91 3.71 -4.25 15.38
N ILE A 92 3.10 -3.40 14.56
CA ILE A 92 3.78 -2.74 13.44
C ILE A 92 3.42 -1.26 13.43
N LYS A 93 4.30 -0.44 12.87
CA LYS A 93 3.97 0.95 12.56
C LYS A 93 3.38 1.03 11.16
N VAL A 94 2.36 1.85 10.98
CA VAL A 94 1.75 2.09 9.69
C VAL A 94 1.91 3.55 9.32
N LYS A 95 2.59 3.81 8.21
CA LYS A 95 2.68 5.12 7.57
C LYS A 95 1.62 5.21 6.49
N PHE A 96 0.56 5.97 6.75
CA PHE A 96 -0.45 6.27 5.74
C PHE A 96 0.06 7.45 4.90
N CYS A 97 0.16 7.26 3.59
CA CYS A 97 0.63 8.27 2.66
C CYS A 97 -0.48 8.60 1.65
N PHE A 98 -0.75 9.89 1.47
CA PHE A 98 -1.65 10.41 0.46
C PHE A 98 -0.95 11.49 -0.36
N ASP A 99 -1.51 11.87 -1.51
CA ASP A 99 -0.98 12.99 -2.28
C ASP A 99 -1.13 14.31 -1.51
N ASP A 100 -0.18 15.24 -1.72
CA ASP A 100 -0.11 16.56 -1.08
C ASP A 100 -1.28 17.53 -1.39
N LYS A 101 -2.25 17.10 -2.19
CA LYS A 101 -3.49 17.85 -2.44
C LYS A 101 -4.46 17.85 -1.24
N TYR A 102 -4.28 16.92 -0.31
CA TYR A 102 -5.03 16.87 0.95
C TYR A 102 -4.26 17.64 2.02
N ASN A 103 -4.97 18.12 3.04
CA ASN A 103 -4.37 18.93 4.11
C ASN A 103 -4.32 18.21 5.44
N GLN A 104 -5.14 17.16 5.61
CA GLN A 104 -5.26 16.44 6.87
C GLN A 104 -5.52 14.95 6.64
N ILE A 105 -5.13 14.14 7.64
CA ILE A 105 -5.44 12.72 7.70
C ILE A 105 -6.20 12.46 9.01
N ILE A 106 -7.30 11.74 8.90
CA ILE A 106 -8.14 11.31 10.01
C ILE A 106 -7.97 9.80 10.14
N VAL A 107 -7.58 9.31 11.32
CA VAL A 107 -7.43 7.88 11.61
C VAL A 107 -8.45 7.46 12.66
N ASP A 108 -9.30 6.50 12.31
CA ASP A 108 -10.42 6.00 13.13
C ASP A 108 -11.33 7.13 13.67
N GLY A 109 -11.53 8.17 12.85
CA GLY A 109 -12.34 9.34 13.19
C GLY A 109 -11.61 10.44 13.98
N ASN A 110 -10.34 10.24 14.35
CA ASN A 110 -9.53 11.24 15.06
C ASN A 110 -8.53 11.92 14.12
N GLU A 111 -8.44 13.26 14.20
CA GLU A 111 -7.38 14.00 13.51
C GLU A 111 -6.01 13.65 14.10
N VAL A 112 -5.09 13.23 13.25
CA VAL A 112 -3.71 12.89 13.63
C VAL A 112 -2.73 13.93 13.07
N PRO A 113 -1.62 14.22 13.77
CA PRO A 113 -0.58 15.08 13.22
C PRO A 113 -0.03 14.52 11.90
N THR A 114 -0.01 15.37 10.88
CA THR A 114 0.47 15.02 9.55
C THR A 114 1.75 15.77 9.20
N THR A 115 2.63 15.10 8.47
CA THR A 115 3.86 15.67 7.93
C THR A 115 3.78 15.71 6.41
N ASN A 116 4.20 16.83 5.82
CA ASN A 116 4.34 16.96 4.37
C ASN A 116 5.77 16.66 3.95
N ASP A 117 5.94 15.69 3.06
CA ASP A 117 7.19 15.50 2.33
C ASP A 117 7.13 16.26 1.00
N LEU A 118 7.85 17.37 0.94
CA LEU A 118 7.86 18.24 -0.24
C LEU A 118 8.62 17.62 -1.42
N ASN A 119 9.53 16.67 -1.17
CA ASN A 119 10.29 16.01 -2.24
C ASN A 119 9.41 15.02 -2.98
N ASP A 120 8.68 14.21 -2.23
CA ASP A 120 7.80 13.17 -2.76
C ASP A 120 6.36 13.64 -3.00
N ARG A 121 6.03 14.88 -2.61
CA ARG A 121 4.68 15.49 -2.72
C ARG A 121 3.62 14.62 -2.08
N ILE A 122 3.88 14.22 -0.83
CA ILE A 122 2.97 13.39 -0.04
C ILE A 122 2.68 14.01 1.32
N LEU A 123 1.44 13.86 1.74
CA LEU A 123 1.00 14.04 3.12
C LEU A 123 1.02 12.69 3.80
N TYR A 124 1.61 12.58 4.98
CA TYR A 124 1.63 11.31 5.71
C TYR A 124 1.47 11.46 7.23
N CYS A 125 1.00 10.39 7.86
CA CYS A 125 1.00 10.21 9.30
C CYS A 125 1.52 8.81 9.64
N ILE A 126 2.09 8.64 10.83
CA ILE A 126 2.58 7.34 11.32
C ILE A 126 1.79 6.99 12.57
N VAL A 127 1.20 5.79 12.59
CA VAL A 127 0.37 5.30 13.69
C VAL A 127 0.79 3.87 14.04
N ASP A 128 0.83 3.55 15.34
CA ASP A 128 1.05 2.19 15.79
C ASP A 128 -0.20 1.32 15.56
N CYS A 129 -0.02 0.17 14.94
CA CYS A 129 -1.07 -0.82 14.70
C CYS A 129 -0.76 -2.09 15.51
N GLU A 130 -1.49 -2.24 16.61
CA GLU A 130 -1.36 -3.40 17.49
C GLU A 130 -1.83 -4.70 16.83
N SER A 131 -1.37 -5.82 17.37
CA SER A 131 -1.87 -7.14 16.99
C SER A 131 -3.40 -7.24 17.12
N GLY A 132 -4.06 -7.67 16.06
CA GLY A 132 -5.52 -7.77 16.00
C GLY A 132 -6.26 -6.45 15.74
N ALA A 133 -5.54 -5.32 15.69
CA ALA A 133 -6.16 -4.02 15.49
C ALA A 133 -6.49 -3.77 14.01
N LYS A 134 -7.51 -2.94 13.81
CA LYS A 134 -7.89 -2.40 12.50
C LYS A 134 -7.84 -0.88 12.59
N LEU A 135 -7.19 -0.26 11.61
CA LEU A 135 -7.08 1.18 11.46
C LEU A 135 -7.71 1.59 10.12
N HIS A 136 -8.42 2.71 10.12
CA HIS A 136 -8.97 3.33 8.93
C HIS A 136 -8.54 4.78 8.83
N ALA A 137 -7.75 5.09 7.80
CA ALA A 137 -7.24 6.42 7.51
C ALA A 137 -7.98 7.04 6.31
N VAL A 138 -8.45 8.28 6.47
CA VAL A 138 -9.10 9.07 5.41
C VAL A 138 -8.41 10.43 5.28
N ALA A 139 -8.05 10.80 4.06
CA ALA A 139 -7.48 12.10 3.74
C ALA A 139 -8.57 13.10 3.29
N ASN A 140 -8.50 14.32 3.82
CA ASN A 140 -9.42 15.43 3.53
C ASN A 140 -8.68 16.67 3.02
#